data_AF-A0A653VMU3-F1
#
_entry.id   AF-A0A653VMU3-F1
#
_cell.length_a   1.000
_cell.length_b   1.000
_cell.length_c   1.000
_cell.angle_alpha   90.00
_cell.angle_beta   90.00
_cell.angle_gamma   90.00
#
_symmetry.space_group_name_H-M   'P 1'
#
loop_
_entity.id
_entity.type
_entity.pdbx_description
1 polymer ?
#
loop_
_entity_poly.entity_id
_entity_poly.type
_entity_poly.pdbx_seq_one_letter_code
_entity_poly.pdbx_strand_id
1 'polypeptide(L)'
;MNEPLDIDLAWGGFYAGISKDSGEISVFRMLDFNQNAYHIAIYKEDFQHIPSEKEILSLSPYIGHAPIDSKGLLNYDKIILINTKQLTSEDLIGYMYYLEEFEVPEKERKELSQSLINYSKEPPLKLRLAIVKGELQISERN
;
A
#
# COMPACT_ATOMS: atom_id res chain seq x y z
N MET A 1 -14.21 14.42 -11.76
CA MET A 1 -12.76 14.57 -11.50
C MET A 1 -12.55 14.10 -10.07
N ASN A 2 -11.64 13.16 -9.83
CA ASN A 2 -11.40 12.67 -8.48
C ASN A 2 -10.76 13.80 -7.65
N GLU A 3 -11.32 14.05 -6.47
CA GLU A 3 -10.74 15.00 -5.51
C GLU A 3 -9.32 14.55 -5.10
N PRO A 4 -8.42 15.49 -4.79
CA PRO A 4 -7.10 15.17 -4.26
C PRO A 4 -7.21 14.35 -2.97
N LEU A 5 -6.32 13.38 -2.80
CA LEU A 5 -6.23 12.56 -1.60
C LEU A 5 -4.92 12.84 -0.88
N ASP A 6 -5.01 13.16 0.40
CA ASP A 6 -3.84 13.22 1.27
C ASP A 6 -3.60 11.86 1.93
N ILE A 7 -2.36 11.39 1.93
CA ILE A 7 -1.96 10.10 2.50
C ILE A 7 -0.62 10.21 3.22
N ASP A 8 -0.50 9.53 4.37
CA ASP A 8 0.78 9.31 5.05
C ASP A 8 1.34 7.96 4.58
N LEU A 9 2.13 7.99 3.51
CA LEU A 9 2.63 6.80 2.82
C LEU A 9 3.88 6.23 3.52
N ALA A 10 3.75 5.02 4.03
CA ALA A 10 4.82 4.17 4.56
C ALA A 10 4.79 2.79 3.93
N TRP A 11 5.98 2.31 3.53
CA TRP A 11 6.23 0.90 3.24
C TRP A 11 6.06 0.09 4.53
N GLY A 12 5.37 -1.05 4.47
CA GLY A 12 4.98 -1.83 5.64
C GLY A 12 3.84 -1.21 6.47
N GLY A 13 3.27 -0.09 6.03
CA GLY A 13 2.10 0.53 6.65
C GLY A 13 0.84 -0.31 6.46
N PHE A 14 0.03 -0.40 7.51
CA PHE A 14 -1.33 -0.96 7.48
C PHE A 14 -2.33 0.19 7.40
N TYR A 15 -3.24 0.10 6.44
CA TYR A 15 -4.19 1.17 6.15
C TYR A 15 -5.62 0.68 6.26
N ALA A 16 -6.49 1.54 6.75
CA ALA A 16 -7.92 1.47 6.45
C ALA A 16 -8.22 2.39 5.27
N GLY A 17 -8.73 1.82 4.18
CA GLY A 17 -9.28 2.55 3.04
C GLY A 17 -10.81 2.53 3.10
N ILE A 18 -11.43 3.72 3.12
CA ILE A 18 -12.88 3.90 3.10
C ILE A 18 -13.32 4.16 1.66
N SER A 19 -14.12 3.25 1.08
CA SER A 19 -14.60 3.37 -0.30
C SER A 19 -15.47 4.61 -0.50
N LYS A 20 -15.27 5.37 -1.60
CA LYS A 20 -16.17 6.49 -1.97
C LYS A 20 -17.57 6.02 -2.32
N ASP A 21 -17.67 4.84 -2.92
CA ASP A 21 -18.92 4.36 -3.51
C ASP A 21 -19.81 3.66 -2.48
N SER A 22 -19.21 2.84 -1.61
CA SER A 22 -19.93 2.01 -0.63
C SER A 22 -19.78 2.47 0.81
N GLY A 23 -18.77 3.29 1.14
CA GLY A 23 -18.40 3.60 2.52
C GLY A 23 -17.78 2.41 3.27
N GLU A 24 -17.59 1.27 2.61
CA GLU A 24 -17.00 0.07 3.22
C GLU A 24 -15.53 0.31 3.57
N ILE A 25 -15.11 -0.30 4.68
CA ILE A 25 -13.74 -0.23 5.18
C ILE A 25 -13.01 -1.49 4.74
N SER A 26 -11.96 -1.30 3.97
CA SER A 26 -11.00 -2.36 3.61
C SER A 26 -9.67 -2.12 4.30
N VAL A 27 -8.99 -3.20 4.68
CA VAL A 27 -7.63 -3.13 5.22
C VAL A 27 -6.66 -3.70 4.23
N PHE A 28 -5.53 -3.00 4.06
CA PHE A 28 -4.41 -3.48 3.26
C PHE A 28 -3.08 -3.08 3.89
N ARG A 29 -2.02 -3.82 3.54
CA ARG A 29 -0.64 -3.48 3.93
C ARG A 29 0.14 -3.08 2.70
N MET A 30 0.79 -1.93 2.73
CA MET A 30 1.62 -1.42 1.64
C MET A 30 2.95 -2.19 1.58
N LEU A 31 3.24 -2.80 0.45
CA LEU A 31 4.49 -3.53 0.19
C LEU A 31 5.45 -2.68 -0.65
N ASP A 32 4.92 -1.97 -1.64
CA ASP A 32 5.66 -1.08 -2.52
C ASP A 32 4.74 -0.02 -3.14
N PHE A 33 5.29 1.13 -3.51
CA PHE A 33 4.55 2.24 -4.09
C PHE A 33 5.42 3.03 -5.08
N ASN A 34 4.88 3.26 -6.28
CA ASN A 34 5.43 4.20 -7.25
C ASN A 34 4.29 4.92 -8.01
N GLN A 35 4.65 5.73 -9.01
CA GLN A 35 3.68 6.52 -9.77
C GLN A 35 2.70 5.68 -10.59
N ASN A 36 3.10 4.47 -11.01
CA ASN A 36 2.31 3.63 -11.90
C ASN A 36 1.48 2.60 -11.13
N ALA A 37 2.08 1.99 -10.10
CA ALA A 37 1.42 0.97 -9.31
C ALA A 37 1.81 1.04 -7.84
N TYR A 38 0.92 0.53 -7.01
CA TYR A 38 1.17 0.19 -5.63
C TYR A 38 0.89 -1.29 -5.43
N HIS A 39 1.71 -1.91 -4.59
CA HIS A 39 1.65 -3.33 -4.30
C HIS A 39 1.24 -3.51 -2.86
N ILE A 40 0.22 -4.33 -2.63
CA ILE A 40 -0.35 -4.51 -1.31
C ILE A 40 -0.56 -5.98 -0.96
N ALA A 41 -0.62 -6.26 0.34
CA ALA A 41 -1.28 -7.44 0.86
C ALA A 41 -2.72 -7.07 1.28
N ILE A 42 -3.67 -7.95 1.02
CA ILE A 42 -5.11 -7.74 1.26
C ILE A 42 -5.61 -8.68 2.35
N TYR A 43 -6.47 -8.15 3.22
CA TYR A 43 -7.12 -8.87 4.31
C TYR A 43 -8.61 -9.04 3.97
N LYS A 44 -9.20 -10.18 4.35
CA LYS A 44 -10.57 -10.57 3.95
C LYS A 44 -11.63 -10.21 4.98
N GLU A 45 -11.20 -9.73 6.13
CA GLU A 45 -12.03 -9.40 7.26
C GLU A 45 -12.88 -8.16 6.95
N ASP A 46 -14.16 -8.24 7.30
CA ASP A 46 -15.08 -7.12 7.17
C ASP A 46 -15.00 -6.22 8.42
N PHE A 47 -14.80 -4.93 8.21
CA PHE A 47 -14.67 -3.96 9.30
C PHE A 47 -15.84 -2.98 9.31
N GLN A 48 -16.59 -2.93 10.43
CA GLN A 48 -17.65 -1.94 10.64
C GLN A 48 -17.10 -0.59 11.09
N HIS A 49 -15.89 -0.59 11.67
CA HIS A 49 -15.16 0.59 12.15
C HIS A 49 -13.69 0.43 11.79
N ILE A 50 -12.94 1.53 11.77
CA ILE A 50 -11.48 1.48 11.55
C ILE A 50 -10.86 0.60 12.65
N PRO A 51 -10.16 -0.50 12.30
CA PRO A 51 -9.62 -1.40 13.31
C PRO A 51 -8.46 -0.76 14.08
N SER A 52 -8.29 -1.23 15.31
CA SER A 52 -7.17 -0.85 16.16
C SER A 52 -5.86 -1.48 15.69
N GLU A 53 -4.74 -0.92 16.16
CA GLU A 53 -3.40 -1.47 15.97
C GLU A 53 -3.32 -2.96 16.36
N LYS A 54 -3.92 -3.33 17.49
CA LYS A 54 -3.88 -4.72 17.98
C LYS A 54 -4.59 -5.67 17.02
N GLU A 55 -5.72 -5.24 16.45
CA GLU A 55 -6.48 -6.05 15.49
C GLU A 55 -5.65 -6.26 14.22
N ILE A 56 -5.14 -5.19 13.61
CA ILE A 56 -4.39 -5.29 12.34
C ILE A 56 -3.10 -6.13 12.46
N LEU A 57 -2.41 -6.08 13.60
CA LEU A 57 -1.17 -6.84 13.82
C LEU A 57 -1.43 -8.34 14.04
N SER A 58 -2.68 -8.73 14.31
CA SER A 58 -3.11 -10.13 14.44
C SER A 58 -3.63 -10.73 13.14
N LEU A 59 -3.84 -9.91 12.10
CA LEU A 59 -4.36 -10.36 10.82
C LEU A 59 -3.32 -11.19 10.06
N SER A 60 -3.82 -12.13 9.26
CA SER A 60 -3.03 -12.87 8.28
C SER A 60 -3.50 -12.49 6.87
N PRO A 61 -2.61 -12.15 5.93
CA PRO A 61 -3.02 -11.80 4.57
C PRO A 61 -3.85 -12.91 3.93
N TYR A 62 -4.98 -12.54 3.33
CA TYR A 62 -5.73 -13.44 2.44
C TYR A 62 -5.07 -13.51 1.07
N ILE A 63 -4.63 -12.35 0.56
CA ILE A 63 -3.80 -12.24 -0.63
C ILE A 63 -2.48 -11.59 -0.20
N GLY A 64 -1.37 -12.32 -0.39
CA GLY A 64 -0.04 -11.84 0.02
C GLY A 64 0.56 -10.79 -0.90
N HIS A 65 0.07 -10.66 -2.13
CA HIS A 65 0.51 -9.65 -3.09
C HIS A 65 -0.57 -9.39 -4.14
N ALA A 66 -0.89 -8.12 -4.35
CA ALA A 66 -1.73 -7.65 -5.44
C ALA A 66 -1.15 -6.32 -5.98
N PRO A 67 -0.81 -6.24 -7.28
CA PRO A 67 -0.50 -4.98 -7.95
C PRO A 67 -1.79 -4.23 -8.28
N ILE A 68 -1.84 -2.92 -8.00
CA ILE A 68 -2.96 -2.05 -8.33
C ILE A 68 -2.43 -0.75 -8.94
N ASP A 69 -3.12 -0.19 -9.93
CA ASP A 69 -2.81 1.13 -10.50
C ASP A 69 -2.85 2.19 -9.39
N SER A 70 -1.81 3.01 -9.25
CA SER A 70 -1.72 4.05 -8.20
C SER A 70 -2.86 5.08 -8.23
N LYS A 71 -3.51 5.27 -9.38
CA LYS A 71 -4.73 6.09 -9.49
C LYS A 71 -5.90 5.47 -8.72
N GLY A 72 -5.88 4.16 -8.49
CA GLY A 72 -6.88 3.43 -7.71
C GLY A 72 -6.99 3.91 -6.27
N LEU A 73 -5.93 4.48 -5.69
CA LEU A 73 -5.99 5.10 -4.36
C LEU A 73 -7.01 6.24 -4.30
N LEU A 74 -7.26 6.94 -5.41
CA LEU A 74 -8.22 8.04 -5.48
C LEU A 74 -9.69 7.57 -5.47
N ASN A 75 -9.95 6.26 -5.51
CA ASN A 75 -11.28 5.67 -5.32
C ASN A 75 -11.67 5.57 -3.84
N TYR A 76 -10.72 5.79 -2.92
CA TYR A 76 -11.01 5.90 -1.49
C TYR A 76 -11.36 7.35 -1.14
N ASP A 77 -12.39 7.50 -0.30
CA ASP A 77 -12.76 8.78 0.32
C ASP A 77 -11.67 9.20 1.28
N LYS A 78 -11.18 8.23 2.05
CA LYS A 78 -10.10 8.42 3.01
C LYS A 78 -9.24 7.18 3.11
N ILE A 79 -7.94 7.39 3.25
CA ILE A 79 -6.97 6.35 3.59
C ILE A 79 -6.29 6.76 4.89
N ILE A 80 -6.29 5.87 5.87
CA ILE A 80 -5.77 6.13 7.22
C ILE A 80 -4.68 5.12 7.51
N LEU A 81 -3.46 5.61 7.75
CA LEU A 81 -2.39 4.80 8.31
C LEU A 81 -2.73 4.48 9.77
N ILE A 82 -2.90 3.19 10.07
CA ILE A 82 -3.23 2.70 11.42
C ILE A 82 -1.96 2.42 12.20
N ASN A 83 -1.02 1.70 11.58
CA ASN A 83 0.29 1.39 12.16
C ASN A 83 1.30 1.04 11.05
N THR A 84 2.58 1.03 11.39
CA THR A 84 3.67 0.52 10.57
C THR A 84 4.32 -0.68 11.22
N LYS A 85 4.58 -1.74 10.45
CA LYS A 85 5.48 -2.83 10.85
C LYS A 85 6.48 -3.04 9.73
N GLN A 86 7.76 -3.06 10.11
CA GLN A 86 8.85 -3.32 9.17
C GLN A 86 8.53 -4.55 8.32
N LEU A 87 8.71 -4.43 7.01
CA LEU A 87 8.58 -5.54 6.07
C LEU A 87 9.65 -6.58 6.36
N THR A 88 9.30 -7.85 6.16
CA THR A 88 10.25 -8.97 6.15
C THR A 88 10.31 -9.60 4.76
N SER A 89 11.27 -10.50 4.55
CA SER A 89 11.36 -11.27 3.31
C SER A 89 10.08 -12.08 3.07
N GLU A 90 9.48 -12.62 4.13
CA GLU A 90 8.23 -13.40 4.07
C GLU A 90 7.05 -12.55 3.58
N ASP A 91 6.95 -11.30 4.03
CA ASP A 91 5.92 -10.36 3.57
C ASP A 91 6.00 -10.10 2.06
N LEU A 92 7.20 -10.19 1.48
CA LEU A 92 7.48 -9.86 0.09
C LEU A 92 7.50 -11.08 -0.84
N ILE A 93 7.36 -12.31 -0.32
CA ILE A 93 7.45 -13.55 -1.13
C ILE A 93 6.52 -13.49 -2.35
N GLY A 94 5.26 -13.09 -2.18
CA GLY A 94 4.30 -13.00 -3.28
C GLY A 94 4.75 -12.00 -4.36
N TYR A 95 5.32 -10.87 -3.95
CA TYR A 95 5.86 -9.88 -4.88
C TYR A 95 7.10 -10.40 -5.61
N MET A 96 7.98 -11.11 -4.92
CA MET A 96 9.18 -11.68 -5.54
C MET A 96 8.82 -12.75 -6.57
N TYR A 97 7.81 -13.58 -6.32
CA TYR A 97 7.29 -14.52 -7.32
C TYR A 97 6.67 -13.80 -8.51
N TYR A 98 5.88 -12.76 -8.28
CA TYR A 98 5.35 -11.94 -9.37
C TYR A 98 6.48 -11.44 -10.29
N LEU A 99 7.55 -10.86 -9.73
CA LEU A 99 8.68 -10.38 -10.52
C LEU A 99 9.43 -11.51 -11.24
N GLU A 100 9.45 -12.71 -10.68
CA GLU A 100 10.02 -13.90 -11.34
C GLU A 100 9.30 -14.26 -12.63
N GLU A 101 7.97 -14.23 -12.61
CA GLU A 101 7.13 -14.52 -13.78
C GLU A 101 7.32 -13.48 -14.90
N PHE A 102 7.81 -12.28 -14.56
CA PHE A 102 8.23 -11.25 -15.52
C PHE A 102 9.73 -11.29 -15.84
N GLU A 103 10.40 -12.41 -15.55
CA GLU A 103 11.80 -12.68 -15.88
C GLU A 103 12.80 -11.70 -15.23
N VAL A 104 12.42 -11.04 -14.13
CA VAL A 104 13.32 -10.14 -13.40
C VAL A 104 14.42 -10.98 -12.72
N PRO A 105 15.71 -10.66 -12.94
CA PRO A 105 16.82 -11.45 -12.39
C PRO A 105 16.76 -11.56 -10.86
N GLU A 106 17.08 -12.74 -10.33
CA GLU A 106 17.07 -13.00 -8.87
C GLU A 106 17.90 -11.97 -8.08
N LYS A 107 19.04 -11.54 -8.63
CA LYS A 107 19.88 -10.51 -8.03
C LYS A 107 19.11 -9.19 -7.84
N GLU A 108 18.42 -8.72 -8.89
CA GLU A 108 17.63 -7.49 -8.85
C GLU A 108 16.44 -7.62 -7.90
N ARG A 109 15.78 -8.78 -7.87
CA ARG A 109 14.70 -9.08 -6.92
C ARG A 109 15.18 -9.01 -5.47
N LYS A 110 16.36 -9.57 -5.16
CA LYS A 110 16.97 -9.50 -3.82
C LYS A 110 17.33 -8.07 -3.42
N GLU A 111 17.91 -7.30 -4.34
CA GLU A 111 18.26 -5.89 -4.11
C GLU A 111 17.01 -5.03 -3.87
N LEU A 112 15.95 -5.25 -4.65
CA LEU A 112 14.67 -4.59 -4.45
C LEU A 112 14.05 -4.96 -3.09
N SER A 113 13.95 -6.26 -2.78
CA SER A 113 13.42 -6.74 -1.50
C SER A 113 14.14 -6.09 -0.32
N GLN A 114 15.48 -6.06 -0.37
CA GLN A 114 16.27 -5.43 0.68
C GLN A 114 16.03 -3.91 0.78
N SER A 115 15.85 -3.22 -0.36
CA SER A 115 15.51 -1.80 -0.40
C SER A 115 14.14 -1.53 0.23
N LEU A 116 13.11 -2.32 -0.11
CA LEU A 116 11.76 -2.19 0.45
C LEU A 116 11.74 -2.43 1.97
N ILE A 117 12.47 -3.45 2.44
CA ILE A 117 12.66 -3.70 3.87
C ILE A 117 13.30 -2.49 4.56
N ASN A 118 14.27 -1.84 3.93
CA ASN A 118 14.90 -0.64 4.49
C ASN A 118 13.97 0.57 4.48
N TYR A 119 13.23 0.82 3.38
CA TYR A 119 12.24 1.89 3.32
C TYR A 119 11.13 1.73 4.36
N SER A 120 10.77 0.50 4.73
CA SER A 120 9.77 0.26 5.78
C SER A 120 10.20 0.64 7.20
N LYS A 121 11.46 1.07 7.39
CA LYS A 121 11.97 1.63 8.65
C LYS A 121 11.86 3.15 8.69
N GLU A 122 11.70 3.78 7.54
CA GLU A 122 11.63 5.23 7.41
C GLU A 122 10.26 5.74 7.86
N PRO A 123 10.17 7.00 8.34
CA PRO A 123 8.90 7.60 8.69
C PRO A 123 7.98 7.73 7.47
N PRO A 124 6.65 7.76 7.66
CA PRO A 124 5.70 7.97 6.57
C PRO A 124 5.95 9.29 5.82
N LEU A 125 5.89 9.23 4.49
CA LEU A 125 5.91 10.38 3.61
C LEU A 125 4.52 11.04 3.60
N LYS A 126 4.47 12.34 3.84
CA LYS A 126 3.22 13.10 3.77
C LYS A 126 2.98 13.51 2.32
N LEU A 127 2.07 12.83 1.64
CA LEU A 127 1.83 13.02 0.22
C LEU A 127 0.42 13.54 -0.06
N ARG A 128 0.29 14.27 -1.16
CA ARG A 128 -0.97 14.61 -1.82
C ARG A 128 -0.97 14.01 -3.22
N LEU A 129 -2.01 13.25 -3.52
CA LEU A 129 -2.26 12.58 -4.78
C LEU A 129 -3.38 13.31 -5.53
N ALA A 130 -3.19 13.61 -6.81
CA ALA A 130 -4.23 14.25 -7.62
C ALA A 130 -4.13 13.84 -9.10
N ILE A 131 -5.26 13.87 -9.83
CA ILE A 131 -5.24 13.76 -11.29
C ILE A 131 -5.10 15.16 -11.90
N VAL A 132 -4.04 15.37 -12.67
CA VAL A 132 -3.83 16.59 -13.46
C VAL A 132 -3.64 16.18 -14.91
N LYS A 133 -4.52 16.68 -15.79
CA LYS A 133 -4.52 16.34 -17.23
C LYS A 133 -4.54 14.83 -17.53
N GLY A 134 -5.18 14.04 -16.67
CA GLY A 134 -5.33 12.59 -16.83
C GLY A 134 -4.19 11.75 -16.21
N GLU A 135 -3.17 12.39 -15.65
CA GLU A 135 -2.03 11.72 -15.03
C GLU A 135 -2.03 11.88 -13.51
N LEU A 136 -1.51 10.87 -12.81
CA LEU A 136 -1.31 10.94 -11.36
C LEU A 136 -0.12 11.86 -11.07
N GLN A 137 -0.39 12.92 -10.32
CA GLN A 137 0.61 13.80 -9.74
C GLN A 137 0.75 13.48 -8.25
N ILE A 138 1.99 13.38 -7.81
CA ILE A 138 2.37 13.10 -6.43
C ILE A 138 3.18 14.30 -5.96
N SER A 139 2.73 14.96 -4.89
CA SER A 139 3.42 16.10 -4.29
C SER A 139 3.52 15.92 -2.79
N GLU A 140 4.54 16.49 -2.18
CA GLU A 140 4.63 16.56 -0.72
C GLU A 140 3.53 17.46 -0.14
N ARG A 141 2.95 17.03 0.98
CA ARG A 141 1.97 17.79 1.74
C ARG A 141 2.70 18.55 2.85
N ASN A 142 2.66 19.89 2.76
CA ASN A 142 3.15 20.81 3.78
C ASN A 142 2.44 20.62 5.14
#